data_AF-A0A0W5THB5-F1
#
_entry.id   AF-A0A0W5THB5-F1
#
_cell.length_a   1.000
_cell.length_b   1.000
_cell.length_c   1.000
_cell.angle_alpha   90.00
_cell.angle_beta   90.00
_cell.angle_gamma   90.00
#
_symmetry.space_group_name_H-M   'P 1'
#
loop_
_entity.id
_entity.type
_entity.pdbx_description
1 polymer ?
#
loop_
_entity_poly.entity_id
_entity_poly.type
_entity_poly.pdbx_seq_one_letter_code
_entity_poly.pdbx_strand_id
1 'polypeptide(L)'
;MLDIFCSEFEEKRNKLKTYLESSGFLYRHSIIKKMSLLDGMDESQNFELLQAKQYNRDDIQCWEYISSKWTVVPIMMGSQSLKHFFTWNFKAAGIFQRYGKDMWDINKIIAVKSLLFASSVLGSCLGVAGYGPLLPSELALDKKKLTKKKQSARMGGISKAELYLPIKEETIRLLHQNVPVDGRWKNKTVAAKAIEADLVIFVQNLKSQNQNLDLNEEDIITVVKRWERNDERVKAAFEGTVKQKISGKKGSG
;
A
#
# COMPACT_ATOMS: atom_id res chain seq x y z
N MET A 1 -45.59 12.73 -9.23
CA MET A 1 -44.42 11.91 -9.64
C MET A 1 -43.12 12.55 -9.14
N LEU A 2 -42.92 13.87 -9.25
CA LEU A 2 -41.79 14.56 -8.58
C LEU A 2 -41.70 14.20 -7.08
N ASP A 3 -42.83 14.23 -6.37
CA ASP A 3 -42.88 13.93 -4.94
C ASP A 3 -42.38 12.53 -4.60
N ILE A 4 -42.52 11.56 -5.51
CA ILE A 4 -42.02 10.19 -5.33
C ILE A 4 -40.49 10.22 -5.29
N PHE A 5 -39.85 10.86 -6.27
CA PHE A 5 -38.40 11.01 -6.32
C PHE A 5 -37.85 11.79 -5.11
N CYS A 6 -38.52 12.88 -4.74
CA CYS A 6 -38.15 13.67 -3.57
C CYS A 6 -38.26 12.86 -2.27
N SER A 7 -39.37 12.12 -2.09
CA SER A 7 -39.60 11.31 -0.90
C SER A 7 -38.58 10.17 -0.79
N GLU A 8 -38.29 9.48 -1.90
CA GLU A 8 -37.29 8.42 -1.94
C GLU A 8 -35.87 8.94 -1.60
N PHE A 9 -35.53 10.12 -2.11
CA PHE A 9 -34.26 10.77 -1.79
C PHE A 9 -34.14 11.11 -0.30
N GLU A 10 -35.18 11.70 0.29
CA GLU A 10 -35.21 12.01 1.72
C GLU A 10 -35.21 10.76 2.59
N GLU A 11 -35.89 9.69 2.18
CA GLU A 11 -35.84 8.40 2.87
C GLU A 11 -34.40 7.85 2.90
N LYS A 12 -33.69 7.88 1.77
CA LYS A 12 -32.28 7.48 1.68
C LYS A 12 -31.37 8.37 2.54
N ARG A 13 -31.62 9.69 2.53
CA ARG A 13 -30.89 10.66 3.37
C ARG A 13 -31.04 10.32 4.85
N ASN A 14 -32.28 10.06 5.29
CA ASN A 14 -32.58 9.72 6.68
C ASN A 14 -31.96 8.37 7.07
N LYS A 15 -32.09 7.34 6.23
CA LYS A 15 -31.44 6.03 6.45
C LYS A 15 -29.92 6.17 6.58
N LEU A 16 -29.30 6.95 5.70
CA LEU A 16 -27.87 7.21 5.75
C LEU A 16 -27.46 7.89 7.06
N LYS A 17 -28.21 8.91 7.49
CA LYS A 17 -27.98 9.59 8.78
C LYS A 17 -28.02 8.59 9.93
N THR A 18 -29.07 7.76 10.00
CA THR A 18 -29.24 6.72 11.03
C THR A 18 -28.08 5.73 11.02
N TYR A 19 -27.60 5.30 9.86
CA TYR A 19 -26.43 4.43 9.77
C TYR A 19 -25.17 5.12 10.29
N LEU A 20 -24.90 6.35 9.89
CA LEU A 20 -23.72 7.09 10.35
C LEU A 20 -23.76 7.37 11.86
N GLU A 21 -24.93 7.56 12.45
CA GLU A 21 -25.11 7.79 13.88
C GLU A 21 -24.99 6.50 14.71
N SER A 22 -25.60 5.41 14.24
CA SER A 22 -25.63 4.13 14.97
C SER A 22 -24.34 3.31 14.80
N SER A 23 -23.57 3.55 13.75
CA SER A 23 -22.35 2.81 13.48
C SER A 23 -21.10 3.47 14.10
N GLY A 24 -20.08 2.66 14.37
CA GLY A 24 -18.72 3.10 14.65
C GLY A 24 -17.98 3.64 13.42
N PHE A 25 -18.69 4.25 12.46
CA PHE A 25 -18.15 4.67 11.18
C PHE A 25 -17.06 5.74 11.35
N LEU A 26 -15.95 5.56 10.63
CA LEU A 26 -14.84 6.50 10.66
C LEU A 26 -15.27 7.89 10.16
N TYR A 27 -14.90 8.94 10.89
CA TYR A 27 -15.23 10.33 10.54
C TYR A 27 -16.73 10.67 10.54
N ARG A 28 -17.60 9.85 11.17
CA ARG A 28 -19.06 10.05 11.17
C ARG A 28 -19.51 11.49 11.43
N HIS A 29 -18.97 12.16 12.45
CA HIS A 29 -19.37 13.52 12.80
C HIS A 29 -19.04 14.53 11.69
N SER A 30 -17.87 14.36 11.04
CA SER A 30 -17.49 15.20 9.90
C SER A 30 -18.33 14.91 8.66
N ILE A 31 -18.79 13.66 8.48
CA ILE A 31 -19.64 13.27 7.33
C ILE A 31 -21.05 13.79 7.55
N ILE A 32 -21.63 13.59 8.75
CA ILE A 32 -22.96 14.09 9.12
C ILE A 32 -23.04 15.60 8.95
N LYS A 33 -22.02 16.36 9.41
CA LYS A 33 -21.97 17.82 9.20
C LYS A 33 -22.06 18.22 7.73
N LYS A 34 -21.56 17.39 6.81
CA LYS A 34 -21.57 17.67 5.37
C LYS A 34 -22.85 17.21 4.67
N MET A 35 -23.80 16.59 5.37
CA MET A 35 -25.08 16.19 4.78
C MET A 35 -25.94 17.39 4.36
N SER A 36 -25.65 18.61 4.82
CA SER A 36 -26.27 19.83 4.29
C SER A 36 -25.96 20.08 2.81
N LEU A 37 -24.87 19.49 2.27
CA LEU A 37 -24.56 19.56 0.84
C LEU A 37 -25.61 18.86 -0.02
N LEU A 38 -26.39 17.93 0.55
CA LEU A 38 -27.49 17.25 -0.14
C LEU A 38 -28.66 18.20 -0.46
N ASP A 39 -28.73 19.35 0.21
CA ASP A 39 -29.76 20.35 -0.07
C ASP A 39 -29.51 21.06 -1.41
N GLY A 40 -28.29 20.95 -1.97
CA GLY A 40 -27.94 21.56 -3.26
C GLY A 40 -27.77 23.08 -3.20
N MET A 41 -27.66 23.64 -2.00
CA MET A 41 -27.66 25.10 -1.75
C MET A 41 -26.29 25.67 -1.39
N ASP A 42 -25.23 24.85 -1.38
CA ASP A 42 -23.87 25.32 -1.13
C ASP A 42 -23.41 26.29 -2.22
N GLU A 43 -22.59 27.28 -1.85
CA GLU A 43 -22.09 28.31 -2.77
C GLU A 43 -21.40 27.69 -4.00
N SER A 44 -20.62 26.62 -3.80
CA SER A 44 -19.97 25.95 -4.93
C SER A 44 -20.95 25.20 -5.83
N GLN A 45 -22.06 24.70 -5.30
CA GLN A 45 -23.12 24.04 -6.08
C GLN A 45 -23.95 25.08 -6.86
N ASN A 46 -24.21 26.24 -6.25
CA ASN A 46 -24.84 27.38 -6.93
C ASN A 46 -23.99 27.86 -8.12
N PHE A 47 -22.71 28.10 -7.86
CA PHE A 47 -21.77 28.52 -8.89
C PHE A 47 -21.73 27.54 -10.06
N GLU A 48 -21.72 26.24 -9.76
CA GLU A 48 -21.73 25.18 -10.75
C GLU A 48 -22.95 25.23 -11.68
N LEU A 49 -24.15 25.35 -11.10
CA LEU A 49 -25.40 25.42 -11.87
C LEU A 49 -25.49 26.71 -12.69
N LEU A 50 -24.99 27.82 -12.17
CA LEU A 50 -24.92 29.09 -12.90
C LEU A 50 -23.95 29.00 -14.08
N GLN A 51 -22.77 28.44 -13.86
CA GLN A 51 -21.77 28.22 -14.92
C GLN A 51 -22.34 27.34 -16.03
N ALA A 52 -23.03 26.25 -15.68
CA ALA A 52 -23.67 25.38 -16.66
C ALA A 52 -24.68 26.16 -17.53
N LYS A 53 -25.53 27.00 -16.92
CA LYS A 53 -26.51 27.81 -17.67
C LYS A 53 -25.87 28.93 -18.50
N GLN A 54 -24.74 29.48 -18.08
CA GLN A 54 -24.07 30.57 -18.77
C GLN A 54 -23.37 30.13 -20.06
N TYR A 55 -22.74 28.96 -20.05
CA TYR A 55 -21.87 28.52 -21.16
C TYR A 55 -22.54 27.58 -22.15
N ASN A 56 -23.76 27.12 -21.88
CA ASN A 56 -24.46 26.14 -22.72
C ASN A 56 -25.75 26.75 -23.28
N ARG A 57 -26.07 26.40 -24.53
CA ARG A 57 -27.14 27.06 -25.29
C ARG A 57 -28.54 26.55 -25.00
N ASP A 58 -28.65 25.32 -24.51
CA ASP A 58 -29.90 24.63 -24.23
C ASP A 58 -29.77 23.70 -23.00
N ASP A 59 -30.90 23.19 -22.54
CA ASP A 59 -30.98 22.34 -21.35
C ASP A 59 -30.19 21.02 -21.52
N ILE A 60 -30.09 20.51 -22.75
CA ILE A 60 -29.38 19.26 -23.05
C ILE A 60 -27.89 19.47 -22.85
N GLN A 61 -27.31 20.52 -23.45
CA GLN A 61 -25.90 20.88 -23.28
C GLN A 61 -25.59 21.20 -21.80
N CYS A 62 -26.50 21.89 -21.09
CA CYS A 62 -26.36 22.12 -19.65
C CYS A 62 -26.26 20.79 -18.88
N TRP A 63 -27.17 19.85 -19.17
CA TRP A 63 -27.18 18.54 -18.52
C TRP A 63 -25.94 17.71 -18.85
N GLU A 64 -25.50 17.68 -20.11
CA GLU A 64 -24.28 16.97 -20.54
C GLU A 64 -23.04 17.51 -19.83
N TYR A 65 -22.92 18.84 -19.72
CA TYR A 65 -21.83 19.48 -19.00
C TYR A 65 -21.79 19.06 -17.52
N ILE A 66 -22.90 19.20 -16.80
CA ILE A 66 -22.96 18.87 -15.37
C ILE A 66 -22.81 17.36 -15.15
N SER A 67 -23.51 16.53 -15.92
CA SER A 67 -23.47 15.05 -15.81
C SER A 67 -22.08 14.49 -16.04
N SER A 68 -21.37 14.95 -17.08
CA SER A 68 -20.00 14.52 -17.35
C SER A 68 -19.08 14.87 -16.19
N LYS A 69 -19.06 16.15 -15.77
CA LYS A 69 -18.18 16.63 -14.71
C LYS A 69 -18.44 15.93 -13.38
N TRP A 70 -19.70 15.83 -12.96
CA TRP A 70 -20.06 15.28 -11.65
C TRP A 70 -20.17 13.76 -11.61
N THR A 71 -20.02 13.08 -12.74
CA THR A 71 -19.67 11.65 -12.77
C THR A 71 -18.18 11.45 -12.44
N VAL A 72 -17.31 12.32 -12.95
CA VAL A 72 -15.85 12.15 -12.83
C VAL A 72 -15.30 12.71 -11.51
N VAL A 73 -15.78 13.87 -11.06
CA VAL A 73 -15.28 14.55 -9.85
C VAL A 73 -15.35 13.65 -8.60
N PRO A 74 -16.48 12.98 -8.27
CA PRO A 74 -16.53 12.09 -7.12
C PRO A 74 -15.56 10.92 -7.20
N ILE A 75 -15.26 10.40 -8.40
CA ILE A 75 -14.31 9.31 -8.60
C ILE A 75 -12.89 9.80 -8.33
N MET A 76 -12.46 10.86 -9.03
CA MET A 76 -11.10 11.37 -8.91
C MET A 76 -10.83 11.96 -7.52
N MET A 77 -11.70 12.85 -7.06
CA MET A 77 -11.49 13.62 -5.84
C MET A 77 -11.97 12.86 -4.59
N GLY A 78 -12.91 11.93 -4.72
CA GLY A 78 -13.42 11.12 -3.62
C GLY A 78 -12.49 9.99 -3.20
N SER A 79 -11.60 9.52 -4.09
CA SER A 79 -10.67 8.41 -3.83
C SER A 79 -9.64 8.68 -2.71
N GLN A 80 -9.46 9.93 -2.30
CA GLN A 80 -8.45 10.33 -1.33
C GLN A 80 -8.74 9.84 0.11
N SER A 81 -10.01 9.73 0.50
CA SER A 81 -10.42 9.23 1.82
C SER A 81 -11.94 9.07 1.88
N LEU A 82 -12.45 8.33 2.86
CA LEU A 82 -13.90 8.25 3.12
C LEU A 82 -14.54 9.63 3.30
N LYS A 83 -13.90 10.56 4.01
CA LYS A 83 -14.40 11.93 4.16
C LYS A 83 -14.56 12.63 2.80
N HIS A 84 -13.58 12.50 1.92
CA HIS A 84 -13.62 13.10 0.58
C HIS A 84 -14.67 12.41 -0.30
N PHE A 85 -14.74 11.07 -0.26
CA PHE A 85 -15.78 10.29 -0.93
C PHE A 85 -17.18 10.81 -0.59
N PHE A 86 -17.55 10.89 0.69
CA PHE A 86 -18.87 11.39 1.07
C PHE A 86 -19.06 12.86 0.70
N THR A 87 -18.03 13.70 0.85
CA THR A 87 -18.13 15.13 0.50
C THR A 87 -18.52 15.33 -0.96
N TRP A 88 -17.80 14.70 -1.89
CA TRP A 88 -18.01 14.90 -3.31
C TRP A 88 -19.29 14.23 -3.81
N ASN A 89 -19.62 13.06 -3.27
CA ASN A 89 -20.89 12.40 -3.59
C ASN A 89 -22.09 13.19 -3.04
N PHE A 90 -22.00 13.79 -1.85
CA PHE A 90 -23.08 14.66 -1.35
C PHE A 90 -23.23 15.93 -2.19
N LYS A 91 -22.13 16.53 -2.64
CA LYS A 91 -22.19 17.66 -3.57
C LYS A 91 -22.89 17.27 -4.87
N ALA A 92 -22.48 16.16 -5.49
CA ALA A 92 -23.09 15.66 -6.72
C ALA A 92 -24.58 15.39 -6.52
N ALA A 93 -24.94 14.62 -5.49
CA ALA A 93 -26.33 14.28 -5.19
C ALA A 93 -27.18 15.54 -4.96
N GLY A 94 -26.70 16.53 -4.20
CA GLY A 94 -27.42 17.78 -3.99
C GLY A 94 -27.58 18.62 -5.26
N ILE A 95 -26.55 18.68 -6.12
CA ILE A 95 -26.61 19.38 -7.42
C ILE A 95 -27.71 18.78 -8.28
N PHE A 96 -27.70 17.45 -8.47
CA PHE A 96 -28.68 16.79 -9.32
C PHE A 96 -30.08 16.74 -8.72
N GLN A 97 -30.19 16.69 -7.39
CA GLN A 97 -31.48 16.77 -6.71
C GLN A 97 -32.14 18.13 -6.96
N ARG A 98 -31.37 19.21 -6.80
CA ARG A 98 -31.87 20.56 -7.08
C ARG A 98 -32.13 20.78 -8.56
N TYR A 99 -31.18 20.44 -9.43
CA TYR A 99 -31.34 20.61 -10.88
C TYR A 99 -32.53 19.82 -11.42
N GLY A 100 -32.77 18.62 -10.89
CA GLY A 100 -33.93 17.81 -11.23
C GLY A 100 -35.27 18.45 -10.85
N LYS A 101 -35.33 19.12 -9.70
CA LYS A 101 -36.51 19.91 -9.29
C LYS A 101 -36.71 21.12 -10.20
N ASP A 102 -35.65 21.88 -10.46
CA ASP A 102 -35.68 23.09 -11.31
C ASP A 102 -36.14 22.75 -12.74
N MET A 103 -35.76 21.58 -13.27
CA MET A 103 -36.11 21.15 -14.62
C MET A 103 -37.46 20.45 -14.74
N TRP A 104 -38.17 20.19 -13.64
CA TRP A 104 -39.36 19.33 -13.66
C TRP A 104 -40.45 19.82 -14.62
N ASP A 105 -40.70 21.12 -14.64
CA ASP A 105 -41.70 21.78 -15.48
C ASP A 105 -41.13 22.32 -16.80
N ILE A 106 -39.81 22.23 -17.00
CA ILE A 106 -39.10 22.71 -18.20
C ILE A 106 -38.80 21.54 -19.14
N ASN A 107 -38.07 20.55 -18.63
CA ASN A 107 -37.64 19.37 -19.37
C ASN A 107 -37.70 18.13 -18.47
N LYS A 108 -38.87 17.47 -18.51
CA LYS A 108 -39.16 16.31 -17.65
C LYS A 108 -38.20 15.13 -17.83
N ILE A 109 -37.63 14.95 -19.02
CA ILE A 109 -36.63 13.89 -19.27
C ILE A 109 -35.35 14.17 -18.48
N ILE A 110 -34.83 15.40 -18.58
CA ILE A 110 -33.64 15.84 -17.83
C ILE A 110 -33.91 15.84 -16.33
N ALA A 111 -35.11 16.26 -15.92
CA ALA A 111 -35.53 16.24 -14.53
C ALA A 111 -35.45 14.81 -13.93
N VAL A 112 -36.08 13.83 -14.60
CA VAL A 112 -36.06 12.43 -14.17
C VAL A 112 -34.63 11.88 -14.15
N LYS A 113 -33.83 12.12 -15.21
CA LYS A 113 -32.42 11.69 -15.25
C LYS A 113 -31.62 12.23 -14.06
N SER A 114 -31.81 13.51 -13.72
CA SER A 114 -31.10 14.16 -12.63
C SER A 114 -31.53 13.60 -11.27
N LEU A 115 -32.83 13.46 -11.02
CA LEU A 115 -33.35 12.88 -9.77
C LEU A 115 -32.89 11.42 -9.57
N LEU A 116 -32.89 10.62 -10.63
CA LEU A 116 -32.37 9.25 -10.59
C LEU A 116 -30.87 9.21 -10.29
N PHE A 117 -30.08 10.10 -10.91
CA PHE A 117 -28.65 10.21 -10.63
C PHE A 117 -28.39 10.57 -9.15
N ALA A 118 -29.10 11.58 -8.64
CA ALA A 118 -29.00 11.98 -7.24
C ALA A 118 -29.30 10.83 -6.28
N SER A 119 -30.40 10.11 -6.55
CA SER A 119 -30.83 8.94 -5.79
C SER A 119 -29.82 7.79 -5.84
N SER A 120 -29.22 7.55 -7.01
CA SER A 120 -28.18 6.52 -7.21
C SER A 120 -26.91 6.82 -6.42
N VAL A 121 -26.40 8.05 -6.52
CA VAL A 121 -25.20 8.50 -5.78
C VAL A 121 -25.41 8.40 -4.27
N LEU A 122 -26.59 8.79 -3.78
CA LEU A 122 -26.92 8.66 -2.36
C LEU A 122 -27.06 7.18 -1.95
N GLY A 123 -27.57 6.32 -2.83
CA GLY A 123 -27.56 4.86 -2.65
C GLY A 123 -26.16 4.28 -2.51
N SER A 124 -25.18 4.73 -3.31
CA SER A 124 -23.78 4.34 -3.16
C SER A 124 -23.21 4.76 -1.79
N CYS A 125 -23.54 5.97 -1.33
CA CYS A 125 -23.15 6.45 0.00
C CYS A 125 -23.73 5.55 1.11
N LEU A 126 -25.00 5.15 0.98
CA LEU A 126 -25.65 4.25 1.92
C LEU A 126 -24.97 2.86 1.96
N GLY A 127 -24.63 2.32 0.78
CA GLY A 127 -23.89 1.05 0.69
C GLY A 127 -22.56 1.10 1.43
N VAL A 128 -21.76 2.14 1.19
CA VAL A 128 -20.47 2.33 1.90
C VAL A 128 -20.67 2.49 3.41
N ALA A 129 -21.68 3.26 3.83
CA ALA A 129 -22.00 3.42 5.25
C ALA A 129 -22.42 2.09 5.90
N GLY A 130 -23.10 1.21 5.17
CA GLY A 130 -23.50 -0.12 5.62
C GLY A 130 -22.32 -1.04 5.97
N TYR A 131 -21.18 -0.91 5.27
CA TYR A 131 -19.94 -1.63 5.62
C TYR A 131 -19.21 -1.03 6.84
N GLY A 132 -19.64 0.13 7.32
CA GLY A 132 -19.07 0.85 8.45
C GLY A 132 -18.66 0.01 9.65
N PRO A 133 -19.57 -0.82 10.20
CA PRO A 133 -19.28 -1.68 11.34
C PRO A 133 -18.21 -2.76 11.06
N LEU A 134 -18.03 -3.17 9.81
CA LEU A 134 -17.09 -4.22 9.40
C LEU A 134 -15.68 -3.67 9.12
N LEU A 135 -15.57 -2.41 8.68
CA LEU A 135 -14.28 -1.82 8.30
C LEU A 135 -13.20 -1.93 9.41
N PRO A 136 -13.48 -1.63 10.69
CA PRO A 136 -12.45 -1.73 11.73
C PRO A 136 -11.94 -3.16 11.97
N SER A 137 -12.84 -4.15 11.95
CA SER A 137 -12.47 -5.56 12.20
C SER A 137 -11.69 -6.15 11.02
N GLU A 138 -12.09 -5.85 9.78
CA GLU A 138 -11.38 -6.26 8.57
C GLU A 138 -9.97 -5.65 8.52
N LEU A 139 -9.84 -4.35 8.79
CA LEU A 139 -8.53 -3.67 8.86
C LEU A 139 -7.63 -4.27 9.95
N ALA A 140 -8.20 -4.64 11.11
CA ALA A 140 -7.46 -5.27 12.19
C ALA A 140 -6.98 -6.68 11.80
N LEU A 141 -7.82 -7.46 11.13
CA LEU A 141 -7.48 -8.79 10.63
C LEU A 141 -6.34 -8.73 9.61
N ASP A 142 -6.37 -7.79 8.67
CA ASP A 142 -5.32 -7.66 7.66
C ASP A 142 -4.00 -7.17 8.25
N LYS A 143 -4.03 -6.23 9.19
CA LYS A 143 -2.83 -5.85 9.97
C LYS A 143 -2.24 -7.07 10.68
N LYS A 144 -3.08 -7.90 11.31
CA LYS A 144 -2.65 -9.13 12.01
C LYS A 144 -2.05 -10.17 11.05
N LYS A 145 -2.61 -10.33 9.85
CA LYS A 145 -2.02 -11.19 8.80
C LYS A 145 -0.66 -10.67 8.36
N LEU A 146 -0.53 -9.36 8.16
CA LEU A 146 0.72 -8.73 7.74
C LEU A 146 1.81 -8.85 8.81
N THR A 147 1.48 -8.64 10.07
CA THR A 147 2.43 -8.83 11.18
C THR A 147 2.86 -10.28 11.31
N LYS A 148 1.92 -11.24 11.21
CA LYS A 148 2.27 -12.68 11.18
C LYS A 148 3.21 -13.00 10.02
N LYS A 149 2.92 -12.52 8.80
CA LYS A 149 3.78 -12.74 7.62
C LYS A 149 5.19 -12.18 7.85
N LYS A 150 5.32 -10.96 8.42
CA LYS A 150 6.61 -10.37 8.78
C LYS A 150 7.35 -11.19 9.85
N GLN A 151 6.64 -11.67 10.86
CA GLN A 151 7.23 -12.49 11.92
C GLN A 151 7.71 -13.84 11.37
N SER A 152 6.91 -14.52 10.55
CA SER A 152 7.31 -15.76 9.89
C SER A 152 8.53 -15.55 9.00
N ALA A 153 8.58 -14.47 8.21
CA ALA A 153 9.75 -14.13 7.40
C ALA A 153 11.01 -13.89 8.26
N ARG A 154 10.87 -13.19 9.39
CA ARG A 154 11.98 -12.98 10.35
C ARG A 154 12.47 -14.29 10.95
N MET A 155 11.55 -15.15 11.41
CA MET A 155 11.90 -16.45 11.99
C MET A 155 12.58 -17.36 10.96
N GLY A 156 12.09 -17.38 9.71
CA GLY A 156 12.76 -18.08 8.62
C GLY A 156 14.16 -17.55 8.34
N GLY A 157 14.35 -16.23 8.39
CA GLY A 157 15.67 -15.61 8.27
C GLY A 157 16.64 -15.98 9.40
N ILE A 158 16.17 -16.01 10.65
CA ILE A 158 16.96 -16.43 11.82
C ILE A 158 17.36 -17.89 11.70
N SER A 159 16.40 -18.78 11.42
CA SER A 159 16.65 -20.21 11.25
C SER A 159 17.65 -20.48 10.11
N LYS A 160 17.54 -19.76 8.99
CA LYS A 160 18.51 -19.86 7.89
C LYS A 160 19.90 -19.35 8.27
N ALA A 161 20.01 -18.31 9.10
CA ALA A 161 21.29 -17.82 9.60
C ALA A 161 21.98 -18.79 10.57
N GLU A 162 21.21 -19.46 11.43
CA GLU A 162 21.71 -20.52 12.34
C GLU A 162 22.23 -21.72 11.56
N LEU A 163 21.53 -22.15 10.50
CA LEU A 163 21.97 -23.25 9.63
C LEU A 163 23.33 -22.97 8.96
N TYR A 164 23.67 -21.70 8.73
CA TYR A 164 24.95 -21.31 8.14
C TYR A 164 26.08 -21.14 9.16
N LEU A 165 25.80 -21.16 10.46
CA LEU A 165 26.80 -20.95 11.49
C LEU A 165 27.94 -22.00 11.43
N PRO A 166 27.68 -23.31 11.32
CA PRO A 166 28.75 -24.31 11.22
C PRO A 166 29.65 -24.10 9.99
N ILE A 167 29.07 -23.67 8.87
CA ILE A 167 29.81 -23.43 7.61
C ILE A 167 30.69 -22.19 7.74
N LYS A 168 30.21 -21.14 8.41
CA LYS A 168 31.00 -19.95 8.71
C LYS A 168 32.16 -20.26 9.65
N GLU A 169 31.92 -21.09 10.67
CA GLU A 169 32.96 -21.54 11.59
C GLU A 169 34.00 -22.39 10.88
N GLU A 170 33.57 -23.28 9.98
CA GLU A 170 34.48 -24.07 9.15
C GLU A 170 35.30 -23.19 8.20
N THR A 171 34.67 -22.17 7.60
CA THR A 171 35.36 -21.18 6.78
C THR A 171 36.49 -20.51 7.57
N ILE A 172 36.22 -20.08 8.81
CA ILE A 172 37.22 -19.48 9.71
C ILE A 172 38.33 -20.50 10.02
N ARG A 173 37.96 -21.74 10.36
CA ARG A 173 38.91 -22.82 10.69
C ARG A 173 39.88 -23.09 9.54
N LEU A 174 39.37 -23.28 8.32
CA LEU A 174 40.16 -23.55 7.13
C LEU A 174 41.09 -22.37 6.77
N LEU A 175 40.63 -21.12 6.93
CA LEU A 175 41.45 -19.93 6.70
C LEU A 175 42.68 -19.87 7.60
N HIS A 176 42.55 -20.32 8.86
CA HIS A 176 43.64 -20.36 9.83
C HIS A 176 44.50 -21.62 9.73
N GLN A 177 43.92 -22.76 9.39
CA GLN A 177 44.66 -24.02 9.25
C GLN A 177 45.56 -24.03 8.02
N ASN A 178 45.08 -23.53 6.89
CA ASN A 178 45.77 -23.64 5.61
C ASN A 178 46.69 -22.44 5.32
N VAL A 179 47.01 -21.63 6.34
CA VAL A 179 47.85 -20.43 6.19
C VAL A 179 49.20 -20.83 5.54
N PRO A 180 49.68 -20.10 4.51
CA PRO A 180 50.91 -20.45 3.83
C PRO A 180 52.14 -20.29 4.75
N VAL A 181 53.24 -20.95 4.39
CA VAL A 181 54.49 -21.00 5.17
C VAL A 181 55.10 -19.61 5.43
N ASP A 182 54.83 -18.63 4.56
CA ASP A 182 55.22 -17.22 4.75
C ASP A 182 54.32 -16.44 5.74
N GLY A 183 53.43 -17.16 6.41
CA GLY A 183 52.61 -16.71 7.53
C GLY A 183 51.32 -15.98 7.15
N ARG A 184 51.08 -15.62 5.87
CA ARG A 184 49.85 -14.91 5.45
C ARG A 184 49.49 -15.12 3.98
N TRP A 185 48.20 -15.21 3.69
CA TRP A 185 47.66 -15.25 2.33
C TRP A 185 47.97 -13.98 1.52
N LYS A 186 48.23 -14.13 0.22
CA LYS A 186 48.52 -13.01 -0.69
C LYS A 186 47.36 -12.00 -0.81
N ASN A 187 46.12 -12.48 -0.89
CA ASN A 187 44.91 -11.67 -0.91
C ASN A 187 43.67 -12.52 -0.56
N LYS A 188 42.54 -11.86 -0.29
CA LYS A 188 41.27 -12.50 0.10
C LYS A 188 40.74 -13.49 -0.94
N THR A 189 40.92 -13.21 -2.23
CA THR A 189 40.48 -14.10 -3.32
C THR A 189 41.28 -15.39 -3.36
N VAL A 190 42.60 -15.31 -3.15
CA VAL A 190 43.47 -16.49 -3.08
C VAL A 190 43.11 -17.34 -1.88
N ALA A 191 42.92 -16.73 -0.71
CA ALA A 191 42.51 -17.43 0.50
C ALA A 191 41.16 -18.16 0.33
N ALA A 192 40.15 -17.48 -0.25
CA ALA A 192 38.84 -18.07 -0.49
C ALA A 192 38.89 -19.27 -1.46
N LYS A 193 39.70 -19.18 -2.53
CA LYS A 193 39.90 -20.31 -3.46
C LYS A 193 40.66 -21.47 -2.84
N ALA A 194 41.61 -21.19 -1.95
CA ALA A 194 42.43 -22.22 -1.33
C ALA A 194 41.64 -23.14 -0.38
N ILE A 195 40.54 -22.64 0.20
CA ILE A 195 39.67 -23.39 1.10
C ILE A 195 38.44 -24.00 0.39
N GLU A 196 38.29 -23.77 -0.91
CA GLU A 196 37.07 -24.07 -1.68
C GLU A 196 36.70 -25.54 -1.63
N ALA A 197 37.63 -26.42 -2.00
CA ALA A 197 37.38 -27.86 -2.08
C ALA A 197 37.03 -28.46 -0.72
N ASP A 198 37.78 -28.11 0.32
CA ASP A 198 37.54 -28.59 1.69
C ASP A 198 36.19 -28.11 2.23
N LEU A 199 35.83 -26.86 1.94
CA LEU A 199 34.55 -26.29 2.35
C LEU A 199 33.36 -26.91 1.61
N VAL A 200 33.51 -27.24 0.31
CA VAL A 200 32.48 -27.98 -0.46
C VAL A 200 32.24 -29.36 0.17
N ILE A 201 33.31 -30.10 0.48
CA ILE A 201 33.21 -31.41 1.13
C ILE A 201 32.50 -31.29 2.48
N PHE A 202 32.85 -30.28 3.28
CA PHE A 202 32.17 -30.02 4.55
C PHE A 202 30.67 -29.75 4.37
N VAL A 203 30.29 -28.90 3.40
CA VAL A 203 28.89 -28.59 3.11
C VAL A 203 28.11 -29.83 2.66
N GLN A 204 28.69 -30.67 1.80
CA GLN A 204 28.07 -31.94 1.36
C GLN A 204 27.80 -32.87 2.53
N ASN A 205 28.79 -33.01 3.43
CA ASN A 205 28.64 -33.80 4.66
C ASN A 205 27.59 -33.20 5.61
N LEU A 206 27.49 -31.88 5.69
CA LEU A 206 26.48 -31.22 6.52
C LEU A 206 25.07 -31.39 5.94
N LYS A 207 24.92 -31.34 4.60
CA LYS A 207 23.63 -31.60 3.92
C LYS A 207 23.14 -33.03 4.09
N SER A 208 24.04 -34.02 4.04
CA SER A 208 23.68 -35.41 4.24
C SER A 208 23.16 -35.68 5.66
N GLN A 209 23.60 -34.87 6.63
CA GLN A 209 23.13 -34.91 8.03
C GLN A 209 21.92 -34.00 8.30
N ASN A 210 21.71 -32.95 7.48
CA ASN A 210 20.73 -31.90 7.74
C ASN A 210 20.00 -31.47 6.44
N GLN A 211 18.84 -32.07 6.18
CA GLN A 211 18.07 -31.91 4.93
C GLN A 211 17.59 -30.47 4.62
N ASN A 212 17.63 -29.55 5.59
CA ASN A 212 17.12 -28.18 5.43
C ASN A 212 18.17 -27.15 5.00
N LEU A 213 19.41 -27.56 4.72
CA LEU A 213 20.47 -26.65 4.29
C LEU A 213 20.37 -26.31 2.78
N ASP A 214 19.71 -25.18 2.51
CA ASP A 214 19.58 -24.58 1.18
C ASP A 214 20.79 -23.69 0.86
N LEU A 215 21.91 -24.32 0.46
CA LEU A 215 23.12 -23.65 0.01
C LEU A 215 23.65 -24.34 -1.26
N ASN A 216 23.78 -23.62 -2.37
CA ASN A 216 24.38 -24.17 -3.58
C ASN A 216 25.90 -24.26 -3.42
N GLU A 217 26.46 -25.45 -3.63
CA GLU A 217 27.90 -25.71 -3.51
C GLU A 217 28.68 -25.10 -4.67
N GLU A 218 28.07 -25.01 -5.85
CA GLU A 218 28.68 -24.39 -7.05
C GLU A 218 28.95 -22.88 -6.85
N ASP A 219 28.27 -22.26 -5.89
CA ASP A 219 28.38 -20.84 -5.56
C ASP A 219 29.17 -20.57 -4.26
N ILE A 220 29.88 -21.56 -3.70
CA ILE A 220 30.49 -21.47 -2.37
C ILE A 220 31.42 -20.26 -2.23
N ILE A 221 32.20 -19.93 -3.27
CA ILE A 221 33.10 -18.77 -3.28
C ILE A 221 32.31 -17.45 -3.24
N THR A 222 31.19 -17.38 -3.94
CA THR A 222 30.30 -16.22 -3.94
C THR A 222 29.70 -16.02 -2.55
N VAL A 223 29.31 -17.11 -1.89
CA VAL A 223 28.77 -17.09 -0.52
C VAL A 223 29.84 -16.65 0.49
N VAL A 224 31.05 -17.22 0.42
CA VAL A 224 32.17 -16.84 1.30
C VAL A 224 32.54 -15.37 1.13
N LYS A 225 32.60 -14.86 -0.12
CA LYS A 225 32.84 -13.43 -0.38
C LYS A 225 31.72 -12.54 0.15
N ARG A 226 30.47 -13.01 0.13
CA ARG A 226 29.35 -12.28 0.73
C ARG A 226 29.49 -12.23 2.25
N TRP A 227 29.87 -13.33 2.90
CA TRP A 227 30.11 -13.35 4.35
C TRP A 227 31.33 -12.54 4.75
N GLU A 228 32.41 -12.54 3.98
CA GLU A 228 33.57 -11.68 4.21
C GLU A 228 33.19 -10.19 4.32
N ARG A 229 32.12 -9.75 3.64
CA ARG A 229 31.64 -8.36 3.71
C ARG A 229 30.66 -8.11 4.85
N ASN A 230 29.82 -9.09 5.15
CA ASN A 230 28.59 -8.92 5.94
C ASN A 230 28.62 -9.63 7.30
N ASP A 231 29.58 -10.52 7.54
CA ASP A 231 29.75 -11.27 8.78
C ASP A 231 31.05 -10.87 9.47
N GLU A 232 30.93 -10.31 10.68
CA GLU A 232 32.08 -9.75 11.41
C GLU A 232 33.14 -10.79 11.75
N ARG A 233 32.73 -12.03 12.09
CA ARG A 233 33.67 -13.10 12.45
C ARG A 233 34.45 -13.59 11.24
N VAL A 234 33.75 -13.83 10.13
CA VAL A 234 34.39 -14.25 8.87
C VAL A 234 35.31 -13.15 8.34
N LYS A 235 34.86 -11.88 8.39
CA LYS A 235 35.67 -10.73 8.00
C LYS A 235 36.97 -10.63 8.82
N ALA A 236 36.87 -10.73 10.14
CA ALA A 236 38.03 -10.69 11.03
C ALA A 236 39.04 -11.82 10.74
N ALA A 237 38.56 -13.03 10.43
CA ALA A 237 39.44 -14.14 10.04
C ALA A 237 40.20 -13.84 8.73
N PHE A 238 39.53 -13.29 7.72
CA PHE A 238 40.21 -12.85 6.49
C PHE A 238 41.23 -11.72 6.76
N GLU A 239 40.90 -10.76 7.62
CA GLU A 239 41.81 -9.65 7.95
C GLU A 239 43.03 -10.10 8.77
N GLY A 240 42.87 -11.11 9.63
CA GLY A 240 43.95 -11.69 10.42
C GLY A 240 44.89 -12.61 9.63
N THR A 241 44.39 -13.26 8.58
CA THR A 241 45.15 -14.27 7.80
C THR A 241 45.71 -13.76 6.48
N VAL A 242 45.22 -12.62 5.96
CA VAL A 242 45.67 -12.04 4.67
C VAL A 242 46.68 -10.92 4.89
N LYS A 243 47.64 -10.77 3.97
CA LYS A 243 48.57 -9.62 3.94
C LYS A 243 47.78 -8.33 3.79
N GLN A 244 47.88 -7.44 4.77
CA GLN A 244 47.27 -6.12 4.67
C GLN A 244 47.99 -5.32 3.58
N LYS A 245 47.23 -4.66 2.70
CA LYS A 245 47.80 -3.63 1.84
C LYS A 245 48.37 -2.56 2.76
N ILE A 246 49.69 -2.35 2.71
CA ILE A 246 50.31 -1.16 3.27
C ILE A 246 49.68 0.01 2.52
N SER A 247 48.75 0.71 3.16
CA SER A 247 48.32 2.02 2.67
C SER A 247 49.53 2.93 2.86
N GLY A 248 50.15 3.32 1.75
CA GLY A 248 51.29 4.21 1.78
C GLY A 248 50.95 5.45 2.61
N LYS A 249 51.79 5.72 3.63
CA LYS A 249 51.89 7.05 4.23
C LYS A 249 51.97 8.05 3.08
N LYS A 250 50.99 8.96 2.98
CA LYS A 250 51.14 10.18 2.18
C LYS A 250 52.39 10.88 2.73
N GLY A 251 53.43 10.95 1.91
CA GLY A 251 54.59 11.77 2.19
C GLY A 251 54.15 13.22 2.28
N SER A 252 54.34 13.81 3.45
CA SER A 252 54.47 15.25 3.63
C SER A 252 55.90 15.62 3.22
N GLY A 253 56.01 16.22 2.04
CA GLY A 253 57.18 16.89 1.49
C GLY A 253 56.68 18.03 0.63
#